data_AF-A0A7C2KZE1-F1
#
_entry.id   AF-A0A7C2KZE1-F1
#
_cell.length_a   1.000
_cell.length_b   1.000
_cell.length_c   1.000
_cell.angle_alpha   90.00
_cell.angle_beta   90.00
_cell.angle_gamma   90.00
#
_symmetry.space_group_name_H-M   'P 1'
#
loop_
_entity.id
_entity.type
_entity.pdbx_description
1 polymer ?
#
loop_
_entity_poly.entity_id
_entity_poly.type
_entity_poly.pdbx_seq_one_letter_code
_entity_poly.pdbx_strand_id
1 'polypeptide(L)'
;MTPGLRVAAAYATQLFVIVGVATLAVWLVRLTRPGARLLYWRAVGAICLALPLLSFQISVPGEFSVEFGKAALIGPAGDPAVPYIVNAGAAAAWVWGAGVMVCLARLAAGALHLFRLRRRSTPAALDAGIDSLRGDLAPHAEFRWSPDVRQPVTFGLRRPVILLPHSFAQLDADARHAVACHELLHVARRDWIWIVVEEHARAIGWFHPAVWWVVERIQLAREQLIDSLVVTRAVS
;
A
#
# COMPACT_ATOMS: atom_id res chain seq x y z
N MET A 1 8.14 4.80 32.02
CA MET A 1 7.54 4.20 30.81
C MET A 1 7.90 2.72 30.74
N THR A 2 6.97 1.82 30.40
CA THR A 2 7.30 0.40 30.20
C THR A 2 8.18 0.22 28.95
N PRO A 3 9.01 -0.83 28.87
CA PRO A 3 9.90 -1.07 27.74
C PRO A 3 9.18 -1.06 26.38
N GLY A 4 7.97 -1.63 26.31
CA GLY A 4 7.18 -1.70 25.08
C GLY A 4 6.71 -0.33 24.55
N LEU A 5 6.34 0.59 25.43
CA LEU A 5 5.95 1.96 25.04
C LEU A 5 7.14 2.76 24.49
N ARG A 6 8.34 2.54 25.04
CA ARG A 6 9.56 3.20 24.55
C ARG A 6 9.92 2.73 23.14
N VAL A 7 9.79 1.42 22.86
CA VAL A 7 10.03 0.85 21.53
C VAL A 7 9.02 1.38 20.51
N ALA A 8 7.74 1.42 20.86
CA ALA A 8 6.70 1.94 19.97
C ALA A 8 6.88 3.44 19.65
N ALA A 9 7.21 4.26 20.66
CA ALA A 9 7.44 5.69 20.48
C ALA A 9 8.71 5.97 19.65
N ALA A 10 9.80 5.22 19.89
CA ALA A 10 11.02 5.30 19.10
C ALA A 10 10.76 4.92 17.64
N TYR A 11 10.00 3.86 17.39
CA TYR A 11 9.61 3.42 16.05
C TYR A 11 8.78 4.48 15.30
N ALA A 12 7.76 5.06 15.95
CA ALA A 12 6.97 6.14 15.37
C ALA A 12 7.85 7.37 15.02
N THR A 13 8.77 7.74 15.91
CA THR A 13 9.67 8.89 15.71
C THR A 13 10.63 8.64 14.55
N GLN A 14 11.20 7.43 14.46
CA GLN A 14 12.10 7.02 13.39
C GLN A 14 11.42 7.03 12.01
N LEU A 15 10.16 6.56 11.93
CA LEU A 15 9.38 6.63 10.70
C LEU A 15 9.16 8.08 10.24
N PHE A 16 8.83 9.00 11.14
CA PHE A 16 8.69 10.42 10.79
C PHE A 16 10.00 11.04 10.30
N VAL A 17 11.13 10.76 10.97
CA VAL A 17 12.45 11.27 10.55
C VAL A 17 12.82 10.75 9.17
N ILE A 18 12.63 9.45 8.91
CA ILE A 18 13.00 8.85 7.63
C ILE A 18 12.11 9.32 6.50
N VAL A 19 10.79 9.43 6.72
CA VAL A 19 9.91 10.01 5.71
C VAL A 19 10.22 11.48 5.49
N GLY A 20 10.58 12.24 6.54
CA GLY A 20 11.03 13.63 6.41
C GLY A 20 12.30 13.77 5.57
N VAL A 21 13.34 12.99 5.88
CA VAL A 21 14.61 12.96 5.13
C VAL A 21 14.40 12.49 3.70
N ALA A 22 13.57 11.46 3.48
CA ALA A 22 13.24 10.99 2.14
C ALA A 22 12.53 12.09 1.33
N THR A 23 11.56 12.77 1.93
CA THR A 23 10.86 13.90 1.29
C THR A 23 11.83 15.02 0.91
N LEU A 24 12.73 15.37 1.82
CA LEU A 24 13.77 16.37 1.58
C LEU A 24 14.74 15.93 0.46
N ALA A 25 15.14 14.66 0.44
CA ALA A 25 16.02 14.11 -0.59
C ALA A 25 15.37 14.16 -1.99
N VAL A 26 14.07 13.87 -2.11
CA VAL A 26 13.36 14.03 -3.40
C VAL A 26 13.32 15.49 -3.83
N TRP A 27 13.07 16.39 -2.89
CA TRP A 27 13.04 17.83 -3.17
C TRP A 27 14.41 18.34 -3.65
N LEU A 28 15.49 17.87 -3.02
CA LEU A 28 16.86 18.26 -3.37
C LEU A 28 17.36 17.64 -4.69
N VAL A 29 17.08 16.35 -4.93
CA VAL A 29 17.65 15.60 -6.06
C VAL A 29 16.85 15.77 -7.35
N ARG A 30 15.64 16.34 -7.30
CA ARG A 30 14.76 16.61 -8.48
C ARG A 30 14.70 15.42 -9.44
N LEU A 31 14.30 14.24 -8.94
CA LEU A 31 14.18 13.03 -9.75
C LEU A 31 13.11 13.21 -10.85
N THR A 32 13.54 13.57 -12.06
CA THR A 32 12.67 13.85 -13.22
C THR A 32 12.22 12.59 -13.96
N ARG A 33 12.98 11.49 -13.88
CA ARG A 33 12.64 10.24 -14.57
C ARG A 33 11.57 9.46 -13.79
N PRO A 34 10.43 9.09 -14.41
CA PRO A 34 9.32 8.42 -13.73
C PRO A 34 9.73 7.04 -13.16
N GLY A 35 10.58 6.30 -13.89
CA GLY A 35 11.15 5.04 -13.42
C GLY A 35 12.01 5.17 -12.16
N ALA A 36 12.87 6.19 -12.12
CA ALA A 36 13.73 6.45 -10.97
C ALA A 36 12.91 6.87 -9.74
N ARG A 37 11.86 7.68 -9.94
CA ARG A 37 10.94 8.09 -8.87
C ARG A 37 10.21 6.89 -8.27
N LEU A 38 9.75 5.94 -9.10
CA LEU A 38 9.09 4.73 -8.61
C LEU A 38 10.04 3.84 -7.81
N LEU A 39 11.26 3.60 -8.32
CA LEU A 39 12.27 2.80 -7.60
C LEU A 39 12.63 3.44 -6.26
N TYR A 40 12.82 4.76 -6.26
CA TYR A 40 13.11 5.53 -5.06
C TYR A 40 12.05 5.35 -3.97
N TRP A 41 10.77 5.55 -4.30
CA TRP A 41 9.71 5.41 -3.31
C TRP A 41 9.50 3.97 -2.84
N ARG A 42 9.71 2.97 -3.72
CA ARG A 42 9.74 1.56 -3.31
C ARG A 42 10.86 1.27 -2.32
N ALA A 43 12.05 1.83 -2.54
CA ALA A 43 13.18 1.69 -1.62
C ALA A 43 12.90 2.36 -0.27
N VAL A 44 12.34 3.58 -0.27
CA VAL A 44 11.91 4.28 0.95
C VAL A 44 10.87 3.46 1.72
N GLY A 45 9.86 2.92 1.03
CA GLY A 45 8.85 2.05 1.64
C GLY A 45 9.45 0.78 2.25
N ALA A 46 10.38 0.13 1.53
CA ALA A 46 11.08 -1.05 2.03
C ALA A 46 11.93 -0.73 3.28
N ILE A 47 12.63 0.40 3.31
CA ILE A 47 13.37 0.86 4.48
C ILE A 47 12.41 1.12 5.65
N CYS A 48 11.27 1.78 5.40
CA CYS A 48 10.26 2.03 6.44
C CYS A 48 9.75 0.73 7.08
N LEU A 49 9.56 -0.33 6.29
CA LEU A 49 9.14 -1.65 6.78
C LEU A 49 10.28 -2.44 7.44
N ALA A 50 11.52 -2.24 7.04
CA ALA A 50 12.69 -2.95 7.56
C ALA A 50 13.26 -2.31 8.85
N LEU A 51 12.93 -1.05 9.14
CA LEU A 51 13.37 -0.35 10.36
C LEU A 51 13.14 -1.07 11.70
N PRO A 52 11.99 -1.70 11.98
CA PRO A 52 11.80 -2.37 13.26
C PRO A 52 12.66 -3.64 13.40
N LEU A 53 13.16 -4.17 12.27
CA LEU A 53 14.12 -5.28 12.24
C LEU A 53 15.56 -4.78 12.35
N LEU A 54 15.82 -3.57 11.84
CA LEU A 54 17.13 -2.90 11.84
C LEU A 54 17.37 -2.02 13.06
N SER A 55 16.35 -1.78 13.89
CA SER A 55 16.47 -1.07 15.17
C SER A 55 17.21 -1.93 16.19
N PHE A 56 18.48 -2.14 15.90
CA PHE A 56 19.52 -2.44 16.86
C PHE A 56 19.52 -1.29 17.87
N GLN A 57 19.02 -1.57 19.07
CA GLN A 57 19.24 -0.86 20.34
C GLN A 57 19.77 0.59 20.23
N ILE A 58 18.97 1.55 19.76
CA ILE A 58 19.28 2.95 20.04
C ILE A 58 18.84 3.20 21.48
N SER A 59 19.80 3.16 22.42
CA SER A 59 19.62 3.71 23.76
C SER A 59 19.25 5.18 23.62
N VAL A 60 17.97 5.50 23.75
CA VAL A 60 17.51 6.89 23.91
C VAL A 60 18.11 7.40 25.21
N PRO A 61 19.09 8.33 25.21
CA PRO A 61 19.58 8.95 26.42
C PRO A 61 18.50 9.95 26.84
N GLY A 62 17.86 9.69 27.98
CA GLY A 62 16.83 10.57 28.54
C GLY A 62 15.56 9.82 28.90
N GLU A 63 15.39 9.59 30.20
CA GLU A 63 14.09 9.28 30.77
C GLU A 63 13.20 10.53 30.64
N PHE A 64 12.30 10.56 29.67
CA PHE A 64 11.14 11.44 29.78
C PHE A 64 10.10 10.73 30.66
N SER A 65 10.18 10.98 31.97
CA SER A 65 9.10 10.70 32.90
C SER A 65 8.06 11.82 32.76
N VAL A 66 6.94 11.52 32.08
CA VAL A 66 5.73 12.33 32.24
C VAL A 66 5.06 11.85 33.52
N GLU A 67 5.29 12.58 34.62
CA GLU A 67 4.49 12.43 35.84
C GLU A 67 3.08 12.93 35.55
N PHE A 68 2.15 12.01 35.28
CA PHE A 68 0.74 12.31 35.47
C PHE A 68 0.52 12.46 36.97
N GLY A 69 0.34 13.70 37.42
CA GLY A 69 0.09 14.02 38.83
C GLY A 69 -0.99 13.10 39.38
N LYS A 70 -0.67 12.40 40.47
CA LYS A 70 -1.67 11.63 41.24
C LYS A 70 -2.71 12.62 41.74
N ALA A 71 -3.86 12.69 41.08
CA ALA A 71 -5.03 13.27 41.70
C ALA A 71 -5.40 12.36 42.88
N ALA A 72 -5.09 12.80 44.09
CA ALA A 72 -5.45 12.10 45.31
C ALA A 72 -6.98 12.13 45.45
N LEU A 73 -7.65 11.08 45.00
CA LEU A 73 -9.01 10.79 45.40
C LEU A 73 -8.95 10.32 46.86
N ILE A 74 -9.46 11.14 47.78
CA ILE A 74 -9.65 10.76 49.18
C ILE A 74 -10.71 9.66 49.22
N GLY A 75 -10.28 8.40 49.22
CA GLY A 75 -11.12 7.22 49.43
C GLY A 75 -10.97 6.68 50.85
N PRO A 76 -11.99 5.96 51.38
CA PRO A 76 -11.96 5.45 52.74
C PRO A 76 -10.83 4.43 52.91
N ALA A 77 -10.08 4.56 54.01
CA ALA A 77 -8.99 3.68 54.37
C ALA A 77 -9.53 2.26 54.62
N GLY A 78 -9.01 1.25 53.90
CA GLY A 78 -9.36 -0.14 54.23
C GLY A 78 -8.79 -1.21 53.31
N ASP A 79 -8.81 -1.03 52.00
CA ASP A 79 -8.26 -2.03 51.09
C ASP A 79 -6.91 -1.57 50.51
N PRO A 80 -5.86 -2.41 50.51
CA PRO A 80 -4.70 -2.13 49.70
C PRO A 80 -5.17 -2.06 48.26
N ALA A 81 -5.15 -0.86 47.67
CA ALA A 81 -5.42 -0.67 46.26
C ALA A 81 -4.44 -1.55 45.49
N VAL A 82 -4.89 -2.73 45.03
CA VAL A 82 -4.12 -3.58 44.13
C VAL A 82 -3.91 -2.71 42.89
N PRO A 83 -2.68 -2.23 42.61
CA PRO A 83 -2.49 -1.33 41.49
C PRO A 83 -2.77 -2.18 40.25
N TYR A 84 -3.88 -1.91 39.56
CA TYR A 84 -4.09 -2.45 38.23
C TYR A 84 -3.10 -1.70 37.33
N ILE A 85 -1.84 -2.12 37.37
CA ILE A 85 -0.84 -1.68 36.42
C ILE A 85 -1.25 -2.31 35.10
N VAL A 86 -2.21 -1.68 34.40
CA VAL A 86 -2.40 -1.91 32.98
C VAL A 86 -1.02 -1.76 32.37
N ASN A 87 -0.42 -2.88 31.98
CA ASN A 87 0.84 -2.86 31.28
C ASN A 87 0.56 -2.20 29.94
N ALA A 88 0.73 -0.87 29.90
CA ALA A 88 0.36 -0.06 28.76
C ALA A 88 1.12 -0.48 27.49
N GLY A 89 2.26 -1.17 27.63
CA GLY A 89 2.94 -1.82 26.50
C GLY A 89 2.18 -3.05 25.97
N ALA A 90 1.66 -3.90 26.87
CA ALA A 90 0.80 -5.02 26.47
C ALA A 90 -0.52 -4.53 25.85
N ALA A 91 -1.16 -3.52 26.45
CA ALA A 91 -2.38 -2.92 25.90
C ALA A 91 -2.13 -2.31 24.50
N ALA A 92 -1.02 -1.59 24.29
CA ALA A 92 -0.66 -1.05 22.98
C ALA A 92 -0.41 -2.16 21.94
N ALA A 93 0.25 -3.26 22.32
CA ALA A 93 0.45 -4.41 21.43
C ALA A 93 -0.88 -5.06 21.02
N TRP A 94 -1.82 -5.22 21.97
CA TRP A 94 -3.16 -5.73 21.69
C TRP A 94 -3.96 -4.82 20.76
N VAL A 95 -3.94 -3.50 21.00
CA VAL A 95 -4.61 -2.52 20.13
C VAL A 95 -4.01 -2.53 18.73
N TRP A 96 -2.68 -2.52 18.63
CA TRP A 96 -1.99 -2.61 17.35
C TRP A 96 -2.35 -3.90 16.60
N GLY A 97 -2.24 -5.05 17.28
CA GLY A 97 -2.55 -6.35 16.70
C GLY A 97 -4.01 -6.47 16.26
N ALA A 98 -4.95 -5.97 17.06
CA ALA A 98 -6.36 -5.91 16.70
C ALA A 98 -6.58 -5.05 15.44
N GLY A 99 -5.93 -3.88 15.36
CA GLY A 99 -5.99 -3.02 14.17
C GLY A 99 -5.44 -3.72 12.92
N VAL A 100 -4.27 -4.36 13.02
CA VAL A 100 -3.69 -5.16 11.93
C VAL A 100 -4.65 -6.27 11.49
N MET A 101 -5.25 -7.00 12.43
CA MET A 101 -6.21 -8.06 12.11
C MET A 101 -7.44 -7.54 11.39
N VAL A 102 -7.99 -6.39 11.80
CA VAL A 102 -9.10 -5.73 11.10
C VAL A 102 -8.69 -5.33 9.68
N CYS A 103 -7.52 -4.72 9.51
CA CYS A 103 -7.01 -4.35 8.19
C CYS A 103 -6.78 -5.57 7.29
N LEU A 104 -6.16 -6.64 7.80
CA LEU A 104 -5.96 -7.88 7.05
C LEU A 104 -7.29 -8.54 6.68
N ALA A 105 -8.29 -8.53 7.56
CA ALA A 105 -9.63 -9.01 7.24
C ALA A 105 -10.28 -8.19 6.11
N ARG A 106 -10.09 -6.86 6.09
CA ARG A 106 -10.55 -5.99 4.98
C ARG A 106 -9.81 -6.31 3.68
N LEU A 107 -8.49 -6.52 3.71
CA LEU A 107 -7.72 -6.95 2.54
C LEU A 107 -8.21 -8.30 2.01
N ALA A 108 -8.44 -9.27 2.89
CA ALA A 108 -8.96 -10.58 2.52
C ALA A 108 -10.37 -10.45 1.90
N ALA A 109 -11.24 -9.62 2.46
CA ALA A 109 -12.55 -9.33 1.89
C ALA A 109 -12.44 -8.69 0.49
N GLY A 110 -11.48 -7.78 0.28
CA GLY A 110 -11.17 -7.19 -1.03
C GLY A 110 -10.68 -8.23 -2.04
N ALA A 111 -9.78 -9.12 -1.64
CA ALA A 111 -9.32 -10.22 -2.48
C ALA A 111 -10.48 -11.16 -2.85
N LEU A 112 -11.32 -11.53 -1.88
CA LEU A 112 -12.54 -12.31 -2.13
C LEU A 112 -13.50 -11.60 -3.07
N HIS A 113 -13.63 -10.27 -2.96
CA HIS A 113 -14.42 -9.48 -3.89
C HIS A 113 -13.89 -9.56 -5.32
N LEU A 114 -12.57 -9.41 -5.53
CA LEU A 114 -11.94 -9.59 -6.85
C LEU A 114 -12.15 -11.00 -7.41
N PHE A 115 -12.05 -12.04 -6.57
CA PHE A 115 -12.34 -13.41 -6.99
C PHE A 115 -13.81 -13.59 -7.40
N ARG A 116 -14.75 -12.94 -6.69
CA ARG A 116 -16.18 -12.94 -7.06
C ARG A 116 -16.42 -12.22 -8.38
N LEU A 117 -15.78 -11.07 -8.59
CA LEU A 117 -15.85 -10.32 -9.86
C LEU A 117 -15.31 -11.18 -11.02
N ARG A 118 -14.17 -11.86 -10.85
CA ARG A 118 -13.64 -12.79 -11.86
C ARG A 118 -14.62 -13.92 -12.19
N ARG A 119 -15.28 -14.49 -11.17
CA ARG A 119 -16.23 -15.60 -11.36
C ARG A 119 -17.51 -15.16 -12.09
N ARG A 120 -17.93 -13.90 -11.90
CA ARG A 120 -19.12 -13.33 -12.53
C ARG A 120 -18.84 -12.69 -13.89
N SER A 121 -17.59 -12.45 -14.23
CA SER A 121 -17.21 -11.91 -15.53
C SER A 121 -17.24 -13.00 -16.61
N THR A 122 -17.35 -12.59 -17.87
CA THR A 122 -17.31 -13.47 -19.03
C THR A 122 -16.06 -13.19 -19.87
N PRO A 123 -15.47 -14.17 -20.58
CA PRO A 123 -14.33 -13.90 -21.45
C PRO A 123 -14.65 -12.80 -22.47
N ALA A 124 -13.72 -11.87 -22.65
CA ALA A 124 -13.84 -10.80 -23.64
C ALA A 124 -13.01 -11.15 -24.87
N ALA A 125 -13.66 -11.22 -26.03
CA ALA A 125 -12.98 -11.21 -27.32
C ALA A 125 -12.82 -9.75 -27.76
N LEU A 126 -11.58 -9.32 -28.00
CA LEU A 126 -11.25 -7.97 -28.44
C LEU A 126 -10.80 -8.00 -29.91
N ASP A 127 -10.51 -6.83 -30.48
CA ASP A 127 -10.02 -6.76 -31.86
C ASP A 127 -8.59 -7.32 -31.98
N ALA A 128 -8.23 -7.70 -33.21
CA ALA A 128 -6.93 -8.32 -33.51
C ALA A 128 -5.73 -7.45 -33.10
N GLY A 129 -5.89 -6.12 -33.09
CA GLY A 129 -4.84 -5.21 -32.67
C GLY A 129 -4.56 -5.32 -31.17
N ILE A 130 -5.61 -5.34 -30.34
CA ILE A 130 -5.46 -5.54 -28.89
C ILE A 130 -4.93 -6.95 -28.57
N ASP A 131 -5.35 -7.96 -29.33
CA ASP A 131 -4.85 -9.33 -29.16
C ASP A 131 -3.36 -9.48 -29.51
N SER A 132 -2.88 -8.77 -30.55
CA SER A 132 -1.45 -8.69 -30.85
C SER A 132 -0.69 -8.04 -29.70
N LEU A 133 -1.19 -6.89 -29.22
CA LEU A 133 -0.59 -6.16 -28.10
C LEU A 133 -0.54 -7.00 -26.82
N ARG A 134 -1.59 -7.80 -26.56
CA ARG A 134 -1.63 -8.76 -25.47
C ARG A 134 -0.57 -9.83 -25.62
N GLY A 135 -0.39 -10.37 -26.82
CA GLY A 135 0.65 -11.35 -27.14
C GLY A 135 2.06 -10.82 -26.83
N ASP A 136 2.31 -9.56 -27.19
CA ASP A 136 3.63 -8.92 -27.04
C ASP A 136 3.94 -8.50 -25.60
N LEU A 137 2.96 -7.94 -24.88
CA LEU A 137 3.19 -7.38 -23.54
C LEU A 137 2.93 -8.38 -22.42
N ALA A 138 1.85 -9.14 -22.53
CA ALA A 138 1.35 -9.97 -21.44
C ALA A 138 0.57 -11.18 -21.98
N PRO A 139 1.26 -12.18 -22.58
CA PRO A 139 0.61 -13.30 -23.27
C PRO A 139 -0.29 -14.16 -22.38
N HIS A 140 -0.05 -14.12 -21.06
CA HIS A 140 -0.84 -14.84 -20.06
C HIS A 140 -2.01 -14.02 -19.48
N ALA A 141 -2.18 -12.76 -19.90
CA ALA A 141 -3.30 -11.93 -19.50
C ALA A 141 -4.60 -12.40 -20.16
N GLU A 142 -5.67 -12.32 -19.38
CA GLU A 142 -7.02 -12.69 -19.79
C GLU A 142 -7.94 -11.45 -19.68
N PHE A 143 -8.51 -11.02 -20.79
CA PHE A 143 -9.55 -9.98 -20.80
C PHE A 143 -10.92 -10.59 -20.48
N ARG A 144 -11.69 -9.95 -19.62
CA ARG A 144 -13.05 -10.40 -19.26
C ARG A 144 -14.01 -9.22 -19.10
N TRP A 145 -15.22 -9.34 -19.60
CA TRP A 145 -16.30 -8.37 -19.39
C TRP A 145 -16.90 -8.54 -18.00
N SER A 146 -17.01 -7.45 -17.25
CA SER A 146 -17.69 -7.46 -15.95
C SER A 146 -18.72 -6.33 -15.87
N PRO A 147 -19.99 -6.63 -15.59
CA PRO A 147 -21.01 -5.59 -15.38
C PRO A 147 -20.84 -4.87 -14.03
N ASP A 148 -20.09 -5.47 -13.11
CA ASP A 148 -19.91 -5.02 -11.73
C ASP A 148 -18.75 -4.00 -11.59
N VAL A 149 -18.02 -3.68 -12.67
CA VAL A 149 -16.93 -2.70 -12.67
C VAL A 149 -17.28 -1.48 -13.54
N ARG A 150 -16.84 -0.29 -13.13
CA ARG A 150 -17.06 0.97 -13.86
C ARG A 150 -15.85 1.42 -14.66
N GLN A 151 -14.67 0.92 -14.30
CA GLN A 151 -13.39 1.19 -14.93
C GLN A 151 -12.65 -0.13 -15.10
N PRO A 152 -11.66 -0.22 -16.01
CA PRO A 152 -10.81 -1.39 -16.10
C PRO A 152 -10.15 -1.72 -14.77
N VAL A 153 -10.04 -3.01 -14.45
CA VAL A 153 -9.39 -3.47 -13.22
C VAL A 153 -8.46 -4.63 -13.55
N THR A 154 -7.17 -4.44 -13.26
CA THR A 154 -6.14 -5.45 -13.48
C THR A 154 -5.69 -6.08 -12.16
N PHE A 155 -5.71 -7.42 -12.07
CA PHE A 155 -5.24 -8.15 -10.89
C PHE A 155 -4.75 -9.56 -11.20
N GLY A 156 -3.98 -10.13 -10.27
CA GLY A 156 -3.44 -11.48 -10.35
C GLY A 156 -1.99 -11.51 -10.83
N LEU A 157 -1.31 -12.63 -10.55
CA LEU A 157 0.13 -12.80 -10.83
C LEU A 157 0.40 -13.81 -11.96
N ARG A 158 0.05 -15.08 -11.77
CA ARG A 158 0.35 -16.15 -12.74
C ARG A 158 -0.58 -16.15 -13.95
N ARG A 159 -1.86 -15.83 -13.72
CA ARG A 159 -2.90 -15.69 -14.75
C ARG A 159 -3.63 -14.37 -14.51
N PRO A 160 -2.96 -13.25 -14.84
CA PRO A 160 -3.50 -11.91 -14.61
C PRO A 160 -4.80 -11.74 -15.40
N VAL A 161 -5.76 -11.07 -14.79
CA VAL A 161 -7.08 -10.81 -15.36
C VAL A 161 -7.26 -9.31 -15.47
N ILE A 162 -7.72 -8.86 -16.63
CA ILE A 162 -8.11 -7.49 -16.89
C ILE A 162 -9.63 -7.50 -17.04
N LEU A 163 -10.34 -6.98 -16.05
CA LEU A 163 -11.78 -6.80 -16.12
C LEU A 163 -12.09 -5.51 -16.86
N LEU A 164 -12.97 -5.59 -17.86
CA LEU A 164 -13.41 -4.46 -18.66
C LEU A 164 -14.87 -4.14 -18.34
N PRO A 165 -15.22 -2.86 -18.13
CA PRO A 165 -16.60 -2.43 -18.02
C PRO A 165 -17.27 -2.46 -19.39
N HIS A 166 -18.59 -2.58 -19.46
CA HIS A 166 -19.31 -2.49 -20.74
C HIS A 166 -19.12 -1.16 -21.47
N SER A 167 -18.85 -0.07 -20.74
CA SER A 167 -18.52 1.24 -21.33
C SER A 167 -17.23 1.21 -22.16
N PHE A 168 -16.31 0.27 -21.93
CA PHE A 168 -15.11 0.13 -22.75
C PHE A 168 -15.46 -0.22 -24.21
N ALA A 169 -16.54 -0.96 -24.46
CA ALA A 169 -16.98 -1.26 -25.83
C ALA A 169 -17.53 -0.03 -26.57
N GLN A 170 -17.88 1.03 -25.85
CA GLN A 170 -18.43 2.28 -26.41
C GLN A 170 -17.33 3.29 -26.77
N LEU A 171 -16.09 3.04 -26.35
CA LEU A 171 -14.94 3.85 -26.72
C LEU A 171 -14.61 3.67 -28.21
N ASP A 172 -14.02 4.69 -28.82
CA ASP A 172 -13.46 4.58 -30.16
C ASP A 172 -12.26 3.60 -30.19
N ALA A 173 -11.84 3.23 -31.40
CA ALA A 173 -10.79 2.22 -31.56
C ALA A 173 -9.48 2.64 -30.88
N ASP A 174 -9.08 3.90 -31.04
CA ASP A 174 -7.83 4.44 -30.51
C ASP A 174 -7.85 4.49 -28.99
N ALA A 175 -8.96 4.91 -28.36
CA ALA A 175 -9.08 4.91 -26.90
C ALA A 175 -9.12 3.49 -26.34
N ARG A 176 -9.79 2.52 -27.01
CA ARG A 176 -9.74 1.11 -26.58
C ARG A 176 -8.32 0.57 -26.61
N HIS A 177 -7.57 0.86 -27.67
CA HIS A 177 -6.16 0.48 -27.81
C HIS A 177 -5.29 1.10 -26.71
N ALA A 178 -5.43 2.42 -26.48
CA ALA A 178 -4.67 3.12 -25.45
C ALA A 178 -4.94 2.56 -24.04
N VAL A 179 -6.22 2.34 -23.70
CA VAL A 179 -6.61 1.76 -22.41
C VAL A 179 -6.13 0.31 -22.28
N ALA A 180 -6.26 -0.51 -23.33
CA ALA A 180 -5.74 -1.88 -23.29
C ALA A 180 -4.22 -1.92 -23.13
N CYS A 181 -3.49 -1.03 -23.81
CA CYS A 181 -2.04 -0.86 -23.65
C CYS A 181 -1.67 -0.51 -22.21
N HIS A 182 -2.38 0.44 -21.61
CA HIS A 182 -2.21 0.86 -20.22
C HIS A 182 -2.35 -0.33 -19.25
N GLU A 183 -3.45 -1.09 -19.35
CA GLU A 183 -3.69 -2.26 -18.49
C GLU A 183 -2.68 -3.39 -18.72
N LEU A 184 -2.32 -3.67 -19.97
CA LEU A 184 -1.32 -4.68 -20.30
C LEU A 184 0.07 -4.31 -19.77
N LEU A 185 0.43 -3.03 -19.73
CA LEU A 185 1.68 -2.56 -19.14
C LEU A 185 1.74 -2.82 -17.63
N HIS A 186 0.63 -2.64 -16.91
CA HIS A 186 0.55 -3.04 -15.50
C HIS A 186 0.80 -4.54 -15.31
N VAL A 187 0.23 -5.36 -16.21
CA VAL A 187 0.46 -6.81 -16.20
C VAL A 187 1.92 -7.15 -16.49
N ALA A 188 2.49 -6.60 -17.56
CA ALA A 188 3.86 -6.85 -18.00
C ALA A 188 4.86 -6.51 -16.87
N ARG A 189 4.60 -5.43 -16.14
CA ARG A 189 5.42 -4.97 -15.01
C ARG A 189 5.10 -5.66 -13.68
N ARG A 190 4.08 -6.52 -13.65
CA ARG A 190 3.60 -7.24 -12.46
C ARG A 190 3.27 -6.29 -11.30
N ASP A 191 2.68 -5.14 -11.62
CA ASP A 191 2.37 -4.10 -10.62
C ASP A 191 1.42 -4.60 -9.52
N TRP A 192 0.61 -5.62 -9.82
CA TRP A 192 -0.23 -6.31 -8.84
C TRP A 192 0.54 -6.78 -7.58
N ILE A 193 1.78 -7.29 -7.72
CA ILE A 193 2.59 -7.70 -6.55
C ILE A 193 2.84 -6.49 -5.64
N TRP A 194 3.20 -5.36 -6.24
CA TRP A 194 3.53 -4.15 -5.50
C TRP A 194 2.30 -3.54 -4.85
N ILE A 195 1.14 -3.57 -5.51
CA ILE A 195 -0.15 -3.20 -4.90
C ILE A 195 -0.41 -4.06 -3.66
N VAL A 196 -0.21 -5.37 -3.74
CA VAL A 196 -0.39 -6.26 -2.58
C VAL A 196 0.58 -5.89 -1.45
N VAL A 197 1.86 -5.67 -1.74
CA VAL A 197 2.86 -5.26 -0.74
C VAL A 197 2.50 -3.92 -0.09
N GLU A 198 2.05 -2.95 -0.89
CA GLU A 198 1.62 -1.63 -0.44
C GLU A 198 0.41 -1.69 0.50
N GLU A 199 -0.58 -2.52 0.18
CA GLU A 199 -1.75 -2.73 1.03
C GLU A 199 -1.39 -3.44 2.35
N HIS A 200 -0.43 -4.37 2.34
CA HIS A 200 0.10 -4.96 3.58
C HIS A 200 0.86 -3.93 4.42
N ALA A 201 1.64 -3.05 3.77
CA ALA A 201 2.33 -1.96 4.44
C ALA A 201 1.33 -1.00 5.12
N ARG A 202 0.24 -0.63 4.43
CA ARG A 202 -0.87 0.16 4.99
C ARG A 202 -1.56 -0.56 6.14
N ALA A 203 -1.76 -1.88 6.06
CA ALA A 203 -2.37 -2.66 7.14
C ALA A 203 -1.50 -2.70 8.40
N ILE A 204 -0.18 -2.87 8.26
CA ILE A 204 0.78 -2.86 9.37
C ILE A 204 0.89 -1.45 9.97
N GLY A 205 0.96 -0.44 9.10
CA GLY A 205 1.05 0.98 9.44
C GLY A 205 -0.29 1.69 9.47
N TRP A 206 -1.39 1.01 9.84
CA TRP A 206 -2.75 1.54 9.70
C TRP A 206 -3.00 2.85 10.45
N PHE A 207 -2.22 3.13 11.49
CA PHE A 207 -2.31 4.34 12.31
C PHE A 207 -1.25 5.39 11.94
N HIS A 208 -0.38 5.13 10.95
CA HIS A 208 0.80 5.95 10.67
C HIS A 208 0.65 6.76 9.36
N PRO A 209 0.37 8.08 9.42
CA PRO A 209 0.12 8.91 8.24
C PRO A 209 1.26 8.90 7.23
N ALA A 210 2.51 8.81 7.70
CA ALA A 210 3.68 8.78 6.82
C ALA A 210 3.74 7.54 5.92
N VAL A 211 3.24 6.38 6.40
CA VAL A 211 3.16 5.16 5.58
C VAL A 211 2.12 5.34 4.48
N TRP A 212 0.98 5.95 4.79
CA TRP A 212 -0.08 6.22 3.82
C TRP A 212 0.44 7.13 2.72
N TRP A 213 1.12 8.21 3.11
CA TRP A 213 1.71 9.17 2.18
C TRP A 213 2.77 8.53 1.27
N VAL A 214 3.68 7.70 1.80
CA VAL A 214 4.67 6.99 0.97
C VAL A 214 3.97 6.09 -0.05
N VAL A 215 2.95 5.33 0.37
CA VAL A 215 2.20 4.45 -0.54
C VAL A 215 1.50 5.25 -1.63
N GLU A 216 0.89 6.39 -1.30
CA GLU A 216 0.31 7.30 -2.29
C GLU A 216 1.36 7.81 -3.30
N ARG A 217 2.59 8.11 -2.85
CA ARG A 217 3.69 8.50 -3.75
C ARG A 217 4.14 7.37 -4.66
N ILE A 218 4.15 6.13 -4.17
CA ILE A 218 4.44 4.96 -5.00
C ILE A 218 3.36 4.79 -6.07
N GLN A 219 2.08 4.89 -5.68
CA GLN A 219 0.94 4.77 -6.60
C GLN A 219 0.98 5.85 -7.68
N LEU A 220 1.14 7.13 -7.31
CA LEU A 220 1.28 8.23 -8.26
C LEU A 220 2.46 8.03 -9.22
N ALA A 221 3.62 7.62 -8.70
CA ALA A 221 4.80 7.38 -9.52
C ALA A 221 4.63 6.21 -10.49
N ARG A 222 3.85 5.18 -10.12
CA ARG A 222 3.50 4.06 -10.99
C ARG A 222 2.64 4.55 -12.16
N GLU A 223 1.55 5.26 -11.88
CA GLU A 223 0.64 5.75 -12.93
C GLU A 223 1.37 6.66 -13.92
N GLN A 224 2.13 7.63 -13.43
CA GLN A 224 2.93 8.53 -14.29
C GLN A 224 3.93 7.80 -15.18
N LEU A 225 4.45 6.67 -14.72
CA LEU A 225 5.36 5.84 -15.50
C LEU A 225 4.60 5.05 -16.57
N ILE A 226 3.45 4.48 -16.24
CA ILE A 226 2.61 3.76 -17.21
C ILE A 226 2.15 4.73 -18.30
N ASP A 227 1.63 5.90 -17.94
CA ASP A 227 1.20 6.93 -18.89
C ASP A 227 2.34 7.32 -19.85
N SER A 228 3.56 7.51 -19.33
CA SER A 228 4.72 7.82 -20.17
C SER A 228 5.07 6.70 -21.16
N LEU A 229 4.87 5.44 -20.76
CA LEU A 229 5.13 4.25 -21.59
C LEU A 229 4.04 4.06 -22.65
N VAL A 230 2.78 4.38 -22.33
CA VAL A 230 1.68 4.38 -23.29
C VAL A 230 1.94 5.41 -24.39
N VAL A 231 2.29 6.66 -24.03
CA VAL A 231 2.61 7.71 -25.00
C VAL A 231 3.79 7.30 -25.89
N THR A 232 4.84 6.74 -25.30
CA THR A 232 6.03 6.30 -26.08
C THR A 232 5.67 5.23 -27.11
N ARG A 233 4.73 4.33 -26.78
CA ARG A 233 4.25 3.28 -27.71
C ARG A 233 3.24 3.77 -28.74
N ALA A 234 2.46 4.80 -28.42
CA ALA A 234 1.52 5.38 -29.39
C ALA A 234 2.23 6.11 -30.54
N VAL A 235 3.49 6.48 -30.35
CA VAL A 235 4.32 7.21 -31.34
C VAL A 235 5.23 6.28 -32.15
N SER A 236 5.33 5.00 -31.78
CA SER A 236 6.20 3.99 -32.41
C SER A 236 5.43 3.06 -33.34
#